data_AF-A0A2N6SF19-F1
#
_entry.id   AF-A0A2N6SF19-F1
#
_cell.length_a   1.000
_cell.length_b   1.000
_cell.length_c   1.000
_cell.angle_alpha   90.00
_cell.angle_beta   90.00
_cell.angle_gamma   90.00
#
_symmetry.space_group_name_H-M   'P 1'
#
loop_
_entity.id
_entity.type
_entity.pdbx_description
1 polymer ?
#
loop_
_entity_poly.entity_id
_entity_poly.type
_entity_poly.pdbx_seq_one_letter_code
_entity_poly.pdbx_strand_id
1 'polypeptide(L)'
;MEYTVELEKEEIKGNKEIAYILLKSKVPYFVDTDVKVEESTVSITSIIKESYTDFDYVKTLILEEKLRYLINLSEVYTGVENTNYTYNFDTNSVVFTRDGLPLLVHRGIVNQVYPYEKITYDKFLQIYKAMSVALLDDKADYEKLVNGGLEFYKGNLLGEYIANLNTLDEVVEKFSEEYKEEKAKNLESYSRITKKRMNFLKFGFISTAALAVILGGTVGYMSFVTVGNKNKLLDIRLSFINKDYSNVIKTSEKVDSKSLSQDDKYIVAYSVIQSEPLSAKQKEQLLKINNQSNSDYLRYWVLIGQAKIDEAIDVASFLDDPQLLMYGLTKKIDEVQRDPNLSSEKRTEQLNNYKTKLEELKKKYVPTDENAEKKSDKK
;
A
#
# COMPACT_ATOMS: atom_id res chain seq x y z
N MET A 1 -21.35 -10.10 36.64
CA MET A 1 -22.33 -10.97 35.97
C MET A 1 -22.76 -12.04 36.94
N GLU A 2 -23.98 -12.55 36.81
CA GLU A 2 -24.50 -13.62 37.67
C GLU A 2 -24.79 -14.84 36.80
N TYR A 3 -24.35 -16.01 37.25
CA TYR A 3 -24.69 -17.29 36.62
C TYR A 3 -25.57 -18.07 37.61
N THR A 4 -26.83 -18.28 37.26
CA THR A 4 -27.80 -18.94 38.13
C THR A 4 -28.15 -20.30 37.57
N VAL A 5 -28.05 -21.33 38.42
CA VAL A 5 -28.56 -22.68 38.15
C VAL A 5 -29.75 -22.92 39.07
N GLU A 6 -30.86 -23.33 38.49
CA GLU A 6 -32.04 -23.73 39.23
C GLU A 6 -32.10 -25.26 39.29
N LEU A 7 -32.28 -25.79 40.50
CA LEU A 7 -32.44 -27.21 40.76
C LEU A 7 -33.74 -27.45 41.50
N GLU A 8 -34.40 -28.57 41.21
CA GLU A 8 -35.53 -29.01 42.02
C GLU A 8 -35.00 -29.52 43.38
N LYS A 9 -35.75 -29.30 44.46
CA LYS A 9 -35.35 -29.80 45.78
C LYS A 9 -35.21 -31.32 45.82
N GLU A 10 -35.84 -32.05 44.90
CA GLU A 10 -35.75 -33.50 44.79
C GLU A 10 -34.44 -33.97 44.17
N GLU A 11 -33.79 -33.12 43.36
CA GLU A 11 -32.47 -33.41 42.77
C GLU A 11 -31.35 -33.35 43.81
N ILE A 12 -31.56 -32.61 44.91
CA ILE A 12 -30.61 -32.56 46.02
C ILE A 12 -30.78 -33.80 46.89
N LYS A 13 -29.80 -34.70 46.80
CA LYS A 13 -29.76 -35.98 47.51
C LYS A 13 -29.17 -35.82 48.91
N GLY A 14 -29.55 -36.71 49.82
CA GLY A 14 -28.99 -36.75 51.18
C GLY A 14 -29.46 -35.60 52.06
N ASN A 15 -28.55 -35.08 52.90
CA ASN A 15 -28.88 -34.02 53.87
C ASN A 15 -28.82 -32.64 53.20
N LYS A 16 -30.00 -32.07 52.92
CA LYS A 16 -30.18 -30.78 52.24
C LYS A 16 -29.60 -29.61 53.04
N GLU A 17 -29.71 -29.62 54.37
CA GLU A 17 -29.18 -28.54 55.21
C GLU A 17 -27.66 -28.46 55.12
N ILE A 18 -26.99 -29.62 55.17
CA ILE A 18 -25.54 -29.70 54.99
C ILE A 18 -25.15 -29.24 53.58
N ALA A 19 -25.89 -29.65 52.55
CA ALA A 19 -25.64 -29.22 51.17
C ALA A 19 -25.70 -27.69 51.03
N TYR A 20 -26.73 -27.04 51.61
CA TYR A 20 -26.87 -25.58 51.56
C TYR A 20 -25.73 -24.85 52.28
N ILE A 21 -25.28 -25.37 53.42
CA ILE A 21 -24.15 -24.80 54.17
C ILE A 21 -22.86 -24.90 53.34
N LEU A 22 -22.61 -26.07 52.73
CA LEU A 22 -21.41 -26.30 51.91
C LEU A 22 -21.41 -25.43 50.65
N LEU A 23 -22.57 -25.24 50.00
CA LEU A 23 -22.71 -24.36 48.83
C LEU A 23 -22.49 -22.88 49.16
N LYS A 24 -22.87 -22.41 50.35
CA LYS A 24 -22.64 -21.02 50.78
C LYS A 24 -21.23 -20.77 51.32
N SER A 25 -20.49 -21.83 51.65
CA SER A 25 -19.16 -21.71 52.25
C SER A 25 -18.17 -21.10 51.25
N LYS A 26 -17.19 -20.33 51.75
CA LYS A 26 -16.12 -19.80 50.92
C LYS A 26 -15.03 -20.87 50.73
N VAL A 27 -14.74 -21.21 49.48
CA VAL A 27 -13.85 -22.31 49.11
C VAL A 27 -12.84 -21.84 48.08
N PRO A 28 -11.55 -22.21 48.17
CA PRO A 28 -10.57 -21.96 47.11
C PRO A 28 -11.01 -22.53 45.76
N TYR A 29 -10.53 -21.95 44.66
CA TYR A 29 -10.84 -22.36 43.27
C TYR A 29 -12.31 -22.26 42.84
N PHE A 30 -13.20 -21.71 43.67
CA PHE A 30 -14.59 -21.45 43.31
C PHE A 30 -14.95 -19.98 43.45
N VAL A 31 -15.87 -19.50 42.63
CA VAL A 31 -16.46 -18.17 42.81
C VAL A 31 -17.36 -18.14 44.05
N ASP A 32 -17.57 -16.94 44.59
CA ASP A 32 -18.52 -16.73 45.69
C ASP A 32 -19.94 -17.10 45.18
N THR A 33 -20.73 -17.79 46.01
CA THR A 33 -22.07 -18.29 45.61
C THR A 33 -23.11 -17.85 46.62
N ASP A 34 -24.25 -17.37 46.12
CA ASP A 34 -25.47 -17.19 46.91
C ASP A 34 -26.45 -18.34 46.62
N VAL A 35 -27.19 -18.75 47.64
CA VAL A 35 -28.19 -19.84 47.49
C VAL A 35 -29.52 -19.38 48.08
N LYS A 36 -30.52 -19.31 47.20
CA LYS A 36 -31.90 -18.99 47.52
C LYS A 36 -32.73 -20.26 47.45
N VAL A 37 -33.48 -20.53 48.50
CA VAL A 37 -34.33 -21.72 48.62
C VAL A 37 -35.78 -21.25 48.58
N GLU A 38 -36.51 -21.65 47.55
CA GLU A 38 -37.95 -21.37 47.38
C GLU A 38 -38.78 -22.59 47.79
N GLU A 39 -40.08 -22.65 47.50
CA GLU A 39 -40.96 -23.75 47.94
C GLU A 39 -40.57 -25.10 47.30
N SER A 40 -40.36 -25.12 45.98
CA SER A 40 -40.03 -26.33 45.20
C SER A 40 -38.62 -26.34 44.61
N THR A 41 -37.99 -25.17 44.46
CA THR A 41 -36.71 -24.99 43.76
C THR A 41 -35.62 -24.43 44.67
N VAL A 42 -34.37 -24.63 44.25
CA VAL A 42 -33.16 -24.05 44.83
C VAL A 42 -32.40 -23.35 43.73
N SER A 43 -32.21 -22.04 43.85
CA SER A 43 -31.43 -21.23 42.92
C SER A 43 -30.03 -21.02 43.49
N ILE A 44 -29.03 -21.49 42.76
CA ILE A 44 -27.61 -21.35 43.08
C ILE A 44 -27.04 -20.27 42.15
N THR A 45 -26.73 -19.10 42.69
CA THR A 45 -26.24 -17.94 41.94
C THR A 45 -24.75 -17.73 42.20
N SER A 46 -23.95 -17.92 41.16
CA SER A 46 -22.51 -17.70 41.16
C SER A 46 -22.17 -16.25 40.82
N ILE A 47 -21.43 -15.60 41.72
CA ILE A 47 -21.13 -14.17 41.66
C ILE A 47 -19.81 -13.95 40.93
N ILE A 48 -19.90 -13.56 39.65
CA ILE A 48 -18.74 -13.27 38.80
C ILE A 48 -18.46 -11.77 38.87
N LYS A 49 -17.34 -11.40 39.51
CA LYS A 49 -16.91 -10.01 39.66
C LYS A 49 -16.50 -9.43 38.30
N GLU A 50 -16.72 -8.13 38.10
CA GLU A 50 -16.32 -7.44 36.85
C GLU A 50 -14.81 -7.50 36.57
N SER A 51 -14.00 -7.67 37.62
CA SER A 51 -12.55 -7.84 37.50
C SER A 51 -12.13 -9.23 37.00
N TYR A 52 -13.06 -10.18 36.88
CA TYR A 52 -12.75 -11.52 36.40
C TYR A 52 -12.80 -11.57 34.88
N THR A 53 -11.91 -12.37 34.29
CA THR A 53 -11.79 -12.55 32.84
C THR A 53 -12.16 -13.96 32.46
N ASP A 54 -12.89 -14.14 31.38
CA ASP A 54 -13.25 -15.45 30.83
C ASP A 54 -12.11 -16.07 30.01
N PHE A 55 -12.36 -17.26 29.48
CA PHE A 55 -11.42 -18.00 28.64
C PHE A 55 -11.15 -17.31 27.29
N ASP A 56 -12.13 -16.61 26.72
CA ASP A 56 -11.99 -15.92 25.43
C ASP A 56 -11.08 -14.70 25.54
N TYR A 57 -11.09 -14.00 26.66
CA TYR A 57 -10.11 -12.96 26.96
C TYR A 57 -8.68 -13.52 26.91
N VAL A 58 -8.45 -14.69 27.52
CA VAL A 58 -7.11 -15.33 27.56
C VAL A 58 -6.60 -15.65 26.15
N LYS A 59 -7.49 -16.03 25.21
CA LYS A 59 -7.10 -16.23 23.79
C LYS A 59 -6.47 -15.00 23.15
N THR A 60 -6.82 -13.79 23.62
CA THR A 60 -6.29 -12.53 23.06
C THR A 60 -4.92 -12.12 23.62
N LEU A 61 -4.45 -12.79 24.66
CA LEU A 61 -3.21 -12.46 25.35
C LEU A 61 -1.98 -12.90 24.54
N ILE A 62 -0.82 -12.33 24.87
CA ILE A 62 0.47 -12.79 24.33
C ILE A 62 0.79 -14.19 24.87
N LEU A 63 1.67 -14.93 24.18
CA LEU A 63 2.03 -16.30 24.53
C LEU A 63 2.52 -16.43 25.99
N GLU A 64 3.38 -15.52 26.46
CA GLU A 64 3.85 -15.48 27.85
C GLU A 64 2.69 -15.52 28.87
N GLU A 65 1.68 -14.68 28.66
CA GLU A 65 0.53 -14.62 29.56
C GLU A 65 -0.39 -15.84 29.39
N LYS A 66 -0.60 -16.33 28.16
CA LYS A 66 -1.35 -17.58 27.93
C LYS A 66 -0.74 -18.74 28.71
N LEU A 67 0.58 -18.89 28.67
CA LEU A 67 1.31 -19.94 29.41
C LEU A 67 1.16 -19.78 30.92
N ARG A 68 1.25 -18.55 31.45
CA ARG A 68 1.03 -18.27 32.88
C ARG A 68 -0.36 -18.71 33.35
N TYR A 69 -1.40 -18.42 32.56
CA TYR A 69 -2.78 -18.83 32.88
C TYR A 69 -2.95 -20.35 32.80
N LEU A 70 -2.33 -21.01 31.81
CA LEU A 70 -2.36 -22.47 31.68
C LEU A 70 -1.67 -23.19 32.84
N ILE A 71 -0.53 -22.66 33.31
CA ILE A 71 0.16 -23.19 34.50
C ILE A 71 -0.76 -23.07 35.72
N ASN A 72 -1.33 -21.89 35.96
CA ASN A 72 -2.25 -21.70 37.09
C ASN A 72 -3.50 -22.60 36.99
N LEU A 73 -4.02 -22.84 35.77
CA LEU A 73 -5.18 -23.70 35.53
C LEU A 73 -4.94 -25.16 35.93
N SER A 74 -3.69 -25.64 35.86
CA SER A 74 -3.34 -27.01 36.27
C SER A 74 -3.61 -27.28 37.75
N GLU A 75 -3.52 -26.26 38.60
CA GLU A 75 -3.68 -26.40 40.06
C GLU A 75 -5.13 -26.68 40.48
N VAL A 76 -6.11 -26.49 39.59
CA VAL A 76 -7.53 -26.72 39.90
C VAL A 76 -7.78 -28.16 40.31
N TYR A 77 -7.14 -29.13 39.65
CA TYR A 77 -7.35 -30.55 39.95
C TYR A 77 -6.90 -30.89 41.36
N THR A 78 -5.62 -30.64 41.67
CA THR A 78 -5.03 -30.93 42.98
C THR A 78 -5.67 -30.12 44.11
N GLY A 79 -6.09 -28.88 43.81
CA GLY A 79 -6.76 -28.00 44.74
C GLY A 79 -8.17 -28.43 45.16
N VAL A 80 -8.87 -29.20 44.31
CA VAL A 80 -10.26 -29.61 44.55
C VAL A 80 -10.41 -31.11 44.81
N GLU A 81 -9.49 -31.96 44.34
CA GLU A 81 -9.58 -33.43 44.41
C GLU A 81 -9.83 -33.97 45.83
N ASN A 82 -9.20 -33.38 46.85
CA ASN A 82 -9.32 -33.79 48.26
C ASN A 82 -10.50 -33.15 49.01
N THR A 83 -11.35 -32.38 48.32
CA THR A 83 -12.50 -31.70 48.92
C THR A 83 -13.81 -32.49 48.73
N ASN A 84 -14.89 -32.05 49.38
CA ASN A 84 -16.24 -32.59 49.16
C ASN A 84 -16.96 -31.92 47.97
N TYR A 85 -16.28 -31.06 47.23
CA TYR A 85 -16.83 -30.34 46.10
C TYR A 85 -16.55 -31.07 44.79
N THR A 86 -17.43 -30.85 43.83
CA THR A 86 -17.36 -31.35 42.46
C THR A 86 -17.56 -30.20 41.49
N TYR A 87 -17.18 -30.38 40.23
CA TYR A 87 -17.22 -29.33 39.23
C TYR A 87 -17.31 -29.89 37.81
N ASN A 88 -17.83 -29.08 36.91
CA ASN A 88 -17.63 -29.26 35.48
C ASN A 88 -16.36 -28.50 35.09
N PHE A 89 -15.57 -29.08 34.19
CA PHE A 89 -14.32 -28.48 33.72
C PHE A 89 -14.42 -28.32 32.21
N ASP A 90 -14.55 -27.09 31.76
CA ASP A 90 -14.69 -26.68 30.37
C ASP A 90 -14.35 -25.19 30.23
N THR A 91 -14.39 -24.66 29.00
CA THR A 91 -14.05 -23.26 28.70
C THR A 91 -15.05 -22.24 29.26
N ASN A 92 -16.28 -22.63 29.54
CA ASN A 92 -17.34 -21.76 30.07
C ASN A 92 -17.50 -21.85 31.59
N SER A 93 -17.02 -22.95 32.20
CA SER A 93 -17.07 -23.18 33.65
C SER A 93 -15.87 -22.60 34.40
N VAL A 94 -14.90 -22.00 33.70
CA VAL A 94 -13.71 -21.38 34.29
C VAL A 94 -13.66 -19.88 34.00
N VAL A 95 -13.45 -19.10 35.05
CA VAL A 95 -13.09 -17.68 34.98
C VAL A 95 -11.76 -17.46 35.71
N PHE A 96 -11.10 -16.34 35.44
CA PHE A 96 -9.81 -16.02 36.02
C PHE A 96 -9.88 -14.71 36.80
N THR A 97 -9.18 -14.66 37.93
CA THR A 97 -8.99 -13.43 38.70
C THR A 97 -8.07 -12.44 37.96
N ARG A 98 -7.96 -11.21 38.46
CA ARG A 98 -6.99 -10.21 37.95
C ARG A 98 -5.55 -10.75 37.91
N ASP A 99 -5.21 -11.63 38.86
CA ASP A 99 -3.88 -12.19 38.97
C ASP A 99 -3.73 -13.49 38.14
N GLY A 100 -4.73 -13.85 37.33
CA GLY A 100 -4.72 -15.03 36.46
C GLY A 100 -4.94 -16.36 37.18
N LEU A 101 -5.45 -16.33 38.42
CA LEU A 101 -5.82 -17.55 39.16
C LEU A 101 -7.19 -18.06 38.69
N PRO A 102 -7.34 -19.35 38.40
CA PRO A 102 -8.59 -19.94 37.94
C PRO A 102 -9.62 -20.05 39.07
N LEU A 103 -10.88 -19.78 38.74
CA LEU A 103 -12.04 -20.00 39.59
C LEU A 103 -13.12 -20.70 38.78
N LEU A 104 -13.69 -21.75 39.35
CA LEU A 104 -14.80 -22.50 38.80
C LEU A 104 -16.10 -21.77 39.08
N VAL A 105 -16.91 -21.60 38.05
CA VAL A 105 -18.19 -20.89 38.11
C VAL A 105 -19.23 -21.71 38.84
N HIS A 106 -19.25 -23.03 38.65
CA HIS A 106 -20.26 -23.91 39.24
C HIS A 106 -19.61 -24.97 40.12
N ARG A 107 -20.23 -25.22 41.28
CA ARG A 107 -19.82 -26.26 42.23
C ARG A 107 -20.99 -27.18 42.56
N GLY A 108 -20.73 -28.47 42.51
CA GLY A 108 -21.58 -29.49 43.10
C GLY A 108 -21.01 -29.98 44.44
N ILE A 109 -21.69 -30.98 44.98
CA ILE A 109 -21.29 -31.67 46.22
C ILE A 109 -21.39 -33.17 45.96
N VAL A 110 -20.34 -33.89 46.32
CA VAL A 110 -20.23 -35.34 46.12
C VAL A 110 -21.49 -36.03 46.63
N ASN A 111 -22.15 -36.80 45.76
CA ASN A 111 -23.38 -37.56 46.02
C ASN A 111 -24.60 -36.74 46.49
N GLN A 112 -24.56 -35.40 46.46
CA GLN A 112 -25.65 -34.54 46.95
C GLN A 112 -26.17 -33.55 45.91
N VAL A 113 -25.27 -32.81 45.24
CA VAL A 113 -25.63 -31.73 44.31
C VAL A 113 -24.85 -31.93 43.01
N TYR A 114 -25.54 -31.82 41.88
CA TYR A 114 -24.91 -31.93 40.56
C TYR A 114 -23.74 -30.94 40.40
N PRO A 115 -22.60 -31.32 39.80
CA PRO A 115 -22.24 -32.66 39.34
C PRO A 115 -22.04 -33.63 40.52
N TYR A 116 -22.70 -34.80 40.52
CA TYR A 116 -22.68 -35.66 41.71
C TYR A 116 -21.34 -36.38 41.94
N GLU A 117 -20.57 -36.57 40.88
CA GLU A 117 -19.32 -37.32 40.86
C GLU A 117 -18.13 -36.39 40.63
N LYS A 118 -16.97 -36.78 41.15
CA LYS A 118 -15.71 -36.09 40.87
C LYS A 118 -15.24 -36.41 39.46
N ILE A 119 -14.64 -35.43 38.79
CA ILE A 119 -13.94 -35.66 37.54
C ILE A 119 -12.75 -36.62 37.78
N THR A 120 -12.54 -37.56 36.87
CA THR A 120 -11.37 -38.45 36.93
C THR A 120 -10.12 -37.72 36.43
N TYR A 121 -8.95 -38.13 36.93
CA TYR A 121 -7.67 -37.57 36.49
C TYR A 121 -7.49 -37.58 34.96
N ASP A 122 -7.76 -38.73 34.32
CA ASP A 122 -7.60 -38.88 32.86
C ASP A 122 -8.51 -37.92 32.08
N LYS A 123 -9.77 -37.77 32.53
CA LYS A 123 -10.73 -36.85 31.91
C LYS A 123 -10.32 -35.41 32.11
N PHE A 124 -9.84 -35.05 33.30
CA PHE A 124 -9.30 -33.72 33.57
C PHE A 124 -8.11 -33.42 32.65
N LEU A 125 -7.13 -34.33 32.57
CA LEU A 125 -5.94 -34.16 31.75
C LEU A 125 -6.28 -34.01 30.27
N GLN A 126 -7.22 -34.81 29.75
CA GLN A 126 -7.69 -34.70 28.38
C GLN A 126 -8.29 -33.32 28.08
N ILE A 127 -9.19 -32.83 28.95
CA ILE A 127 -9.82 -31.52 28.80
C ILE A 127 -8.78 -30.40 28.94
N TYR A 128 -7.88 -30.51 29.92
CA TYR A 128 -6.81 -29.54 30.15
C TYR A 128 -5.90 -29.38 28.93
N LYS A 129 -5.49 -30.49 28.30
CA LYS A 129 -4.72 -30.45 27.05
C LYS A 129 -5.53 -29.86 25.90
N ALA A 130 -6.82 -30.19 25.78
CA ALA A 130 -7.68 -29.59 24.75
C ALA A 130 -7.83 -28.07 24.94
N MET A 131 -8.05 -27.59 26.17
CA MET A 131 -8.08 -26.16 26.52
C MET A 131 -6.73 -25.50 26.20
N SER A 132 -5.63 -26.17 26.51
CA SER A 132 -4.28 -25.72 26.20
C SER A 132 -4.06 -25.51 24.71
N VAL A 133 -4.36 -26.52 23.89
CA VAL A 133 -4.23 -26.43 22.44
C VAL A 133 -5.12 -25.32 21.87
N ALA A 134 -6.37 -25.21 22.35
CA ALA A 134 -7.30 -24.17 21.94
C ALA A 134 -6.85 -22.74 22.32
N LEU A 135 -6.00 -22.58 23.36
CA LEU A 135 -5.38 -21.28 23.68
C LEU A 135 -4.14 -20.99 22.83
N LEU A 136 -3.38 -22.03 22.48
CA LEU A 136 -2.13 -21.91 21.71
C LEU A 136 -2.36 -21.76 20.20
N ASP A 137 -3.49 -22.24 19.69
CA ASP A 137 -3.85 -22.18 18.27
C ASP A 137 -5.31 -21.76 18.08
N ASP A 138 -5.51 -20.52 17.61
CA ASP A 138 -6.83 -19.94 17.36
C ASP A 138 -7.63 -20.69 16.28
N LYS A 139 -6.99 -21.54 15.47
CA LYS A 139 -7.65 -22.37 14.45
C LYS A 139 -8.14 -23.70 15.00
N ALA A 140 -7.71 -24.09 16.19
CA ALA A 140 -8.04 -25.37 16.78
C ALA A 140 -9.45 -25.33 17.39
N ASP A 141 -10.26 -26.32 17.03
CA ASP A 141 -11.65 -26.43 17.46
C ASP A 141 -11.73 -27.22 18.77
N TYR A 142 -11.98 -26.51 19.88
CA TYR A 142 -12.04 -27.09 21.23
C TYR A 142 -12.96 -28.30 21.33
N GLU A 143 -14.17 -28.23 20.75
CA GLU A 143 -15.14 -29.31 20.83
C GLU A 143 -14.63 -30.57 20.13
N LYS A 144 -13.93 -30.42 19.00
CA LYS A 144 -13.31 -31.57 18.33
C LYS A 144 -12.15 -32.16 19.13
N LEU A 145 -11.37 -31.32 19.79
CA LEU A 145 -10.22 -31.76 20.59
C LEU A 145 -10.66 -32.60 21.79
N VAL A 146 -11.68 -32.14 22.53
CA VAL A 146 -12.22 -32.87 23.68
C VAL A 146 -12.85 -34.20 23.25
N ASN A 147 -13.52 -34.23 22.10
CA ASN A 147 -14.18 -35.42 21.56
C ASN A 147 -13.22 -36.36 20.78
N GLY A 148 -11.99 -36.51 21.26
CA GLY A 148 -11.00 -37.47 20.72
C GLY A 148 -10.13 -36.98 19.57
N GLY A 149 -10.25 -35.71 19.17
CA GLY A 149 -9.40 -35.11 18.12
C GLY A 149 -7.99 -34.74 18.58
N LEU A 150 -7.71 -34.79 19.89
CA LEU A 150 -6.44 -34.35 20.47
C LEU A 150 -5.23 -35.15 19.95
N GLU A 151 -5.34 -36.48 19.83
CA GLU A 151 -4.24 -37.35 19.38
C GLU A 151 -3.84 -37.12 17.91
N PHE A 152 -4.75 -36.58 17.11
CA PHE A 152 -4.55 -36.30 15.69
C PHE A 152 -4.23 -34.83 15.40
N TYR A 153 -4.14 -34.00 16.44
CA TYR A 153 -3.88 -32.59 16.28
C TYR A 153 -2.51 -32.36 15.63
N LYS A 154 -2.50 -31.56 14.56
CA LYS A 154 -1.30 -31.10 13.84
C LYS A 154 -1.47 -29.62 13.50
N GLY A 155 -0.66 -28.76 14.09
CA GLY A 155 -0.77 -27.31 14.01
C GLY A 155 0.39 -26.62 14.70
N ASN A 156 0.16 -26.15 15.92
CA ASN A 156 1.16 -25.50 16.75
C ASN A 156 2.14 -26.55 17.33
N LEU A 157 3.44 -26.36 17.16
CA LEU A 157 4.49 -27.29 17.62
C LEU A 157 4.40 -27.59 19.13
N LEU A 158 4.16 -26.57 19.95
CA LEU A 158 3.99 -26.74 21.40
C LEU A 158 2.70 -27.51 21.69
N GLY A 159 1.60 -27.18 21.00
CA GLY A 159 0.33 -27.89 21.12
C GLY A 159 0.41 -29.36 20.74
N GLU A 160 1.12 -29.69 19.65
CA GLU A 160 1.40 -31.07 19.23
C GLU A 160 2.22 -31.82 20.29
N TYR A 161 3.24 -31.16 20.85
CA TYR A 161 4.06 -31.77 21.90
C TYR A 161 3.22 -32.10 23.14
N ILE A 162 2.41 -31.15 23.61
CA ILE A 162 1.55 -31.29 24.80
C ILE A 162 0.48 -32.36 24.62
N ALA A 163 -0.08 -32.48 23.41
CA ALA A 163 -1.08 -33.51 23.12
C ALA A 163 -0.54 -34.93 23.39
N ASN A 164 0.76 -35.15 23.18
CA ASN A 164 1.43 -36.45 23.31
C ASN A 164 2.02 -36.74 24.70
N LEU A 165 2.04 -35.77 25.61
CA LEU A 165 2.52 -35.99 26.99
C LEU A 165 1.54 -36.85 27.78
N ASN A 166 1.97 -37.57 28.81
CA ASN A 166 1.10 -38.53 29.51
C ASN A 166 0.64 -38.04 30.88
N THR A 167 1.35 -37.09 31.48
CA THR A 167 1.04 -36.60 32.83
C THR A 167 0.82 -35.10 32.86
N LEU A 168 0.07 -34.63 33.86
CA LEU A 168 -0.13 -33.20 34.10
C LEU A 168 1.20 -32.51 34.42
N ASP A 169 2.04 -33.14 35.22
CA ASP A 169 3.35 -32.61 35.61
C ASP A 169 4.27 -32.40 34.40
N GLU A 170 4.33 -33.35 33.46
CA GLU A 170 5.07 -33.19 32.20
C GLU A 170 4.59 -31.98 31.40
N VAL A 171 3.27 -31.80 31.30
CA VAL A 171 2.68 -30.67 30.57
C VAL A 171 3.01 -29.34 31.25
N VAL A 172 2.91 -29.28 32.58
CA VAL A 172 3.21 -28.07 33.37
C VAL A 172 4.70 -27.73 33.34
N GLU A 173 5.57 -28.74 33.42
CA GLU A 173 7.02 -28.56 33.28
C GLU A 173 7.35 -27.96 31.91
N LYS A 174 6.75 -28.50 30.83
CA LYS A 174 6.95 -27.97 29.49
C LYS A 174 6.45 -26.52 29.36
N PHE A 175 5.28 -26.20 29.90
CA PHE A 175 4.80 -24.82 29.92
C PHE A 175 5.69 -23.88 30.72
N SER A 176 6.26 -24.36 31.82
CA SER A 176 7.14 -23.57 32.68
C SER A 176 8.48 -23.26 32.02
N GLU A 177 9.02 -24.19 31.22
CA GLU A 177 10.19 -23.98 30.37
C GLU A 177 9.90 -22.89 29.32
N GLU A 178 8.86 -23.09 28.51
CA GLU A 178 8.47 -22.15 27.44
C GLU A 178 8.12 -20.76 28.00
N TYR A 179 7.49 -20.69 29.18
CA TYR A 179 7.18 -19.42 29.85
C TYR A 179 8.46 -18.65 30.19
N LYS A 180 9.49 -19.33 30.70
CA LYS A 180 10.77 -18.68 31.06
C LYS A 180 11.48 -18.17 29.81
N GLU A 181 11.52 -18.98 28.74
CA GLU A 181 12.14 -18.60 27.48
C GLU A 181 11.44 -17.41 26.83
N GLU A 182 10.11 -17.47 26.70
CA GLU A 182 9.33 -16.41 26.06
C GLU A 182 9.36 -15.12 26.89
N LYS A 183 9.36 -15.21 28.23
CA LYS A 183 9.53 -14.05 29.10
C LYS A 183 10.89 -13.37 28.95
N ALA A 184 11.97 -14.16 28.88
CA ALA A 184 13.32 -13.61 28.65
C ALA A 184 13.39 -12.90 27.30
N LYS A 185 12.87 -13.53 26.25
CA LYS A 185 12.80 -12.97 24.89
C LYS A 185 11.94 -11.71 24.84
N ASN A 186 10.81 -11.67 25.54
CA ASN A 186 9.95 -10.49 25.62
C ASN A 186 10.67 -9.29 26.27
N LEU A 187 11.44 -9.54 27.33
CA LEU A 187 12.21 -8.50 28.02
C LEU A 187 13.39 -7.97 27.18
N GLU A 188 14.06 -8.84 26.42
CA GLU A 188 15.22 -8.47 25.61
C GLU A 188 14.84 -7.82 24.28
N SER A 189 13.82 -8.36 23.59
CA SER A 189 13.54 -8.03 22.20
C SER A 189 12.39 -7.05 22.01
N TYR A 190 11.53 -6.86 23.01
CA TYR A 190 10.31 -6.09 22.87
C TYR A 190 10.20 -4.97 23.91
N SER A 191 9.61 -3.86 23.49
CA SER A 191 9.26 -2.76 24.39
C SER A 191 7.84 -2.31 24.12
N ARG A 192 7.12 -1.95 25.19
CA ARG A 192 5.74 -1.51 25.09
C ARG A 192 5.69 -0.09 24.55
N ILE A 193 5.24 0.05 23.31
CA ILE A 193 4.98 1.36 22.69
C ILE A 193 3.49 1.59 22.47
N THR A 194 3.07 2.85 22.47
CA THR A 194 1.67 3.19 22.21
C THR A 194 1.34 3.01 20.73
N LYS A 195 0.11 2.54 20.43
CA LYS A 195 -0.37 2.35 19.04
C LYS A 195 -0.26 3.65 18.22
N LYS A 196 -0.51 4.81 18.85
CA LYS A 196 -0.37 6.13 18.21
C LYS A 196 1.07 6.41 17.74
N ARG A 197 2.07 6.11 18.57
CA ARG A 197 3.49 6.29 18.23
C ARG A 197 3.94 5.30 17.15
N MET A 198 3.51 4.04 17.23
CA MET A 198 3.80 3.04 16.20
C MET A 198 3.23 3.46 14.83
N ASN A 199 1.98 3.90 14.78
CA ASN A 199 1.36 4.33 13.53
C ASN A 199 2.05 5.57 12.96
N PHE A 200 2.40 6.55 13.80
CA PHE A 200 3.17 7.72 13.36
C PHE A 200 4.51 7.32 12.72
N LEU A 201 5.26 6.40 13.33
CA LEU A 201 6.53 5.91 12.77
C LEU A 201 6.34 5.17 11.45
N LYS A 202 5.31 4.31 11.34
CA LYS A 202 4.99 3.59 10.09
C LYS A 202 4.66 4.56 8.95
N PHE A 203 3.77 5.51 9.18
CA PHE A 203 3.40 6.50 8.18
C PHE A 203 4.56 7.45 7.86
N GLY A 204 5.36 7.83 8.86
CA GLY A 204 6.57 8.63 8.67
C GLY A 204 7.61 7.94 7.78
N PHE A 205 7.79 6.63 7.94
CA PHE A 205 8.68 5.86 7.07
C PHE A 205 8.19 5.82 5.62
N ILE A 206 6.89 5.54 5.42
CA ILE A 206 6.28 5.49 4.09
C ILE A 206 6.34 6.86 3.40
N SER A 207 6.02 7.94 4.11
CA SER A 207 6.05 9.29 3.54
C SER A 207 7.47 9.73 3.17
N THR A 208 8.45 9.42 4.02
CA THR A 208 9.87 9.71 3.76
C THR A 208 10.38 8.93 2.55
N ALA A 209 10.03 7.64 2.44
CA ALA A 209 10.40 6.81 1.30
C ALA A 209 9.79 7.34 -0.01
N ALA A 210 8.51 7.72 0.00
CA ALA A 210 7.85 8.31 -1.17
C ALA A 210 8.52 9.62 -1.60
N LEU A 211 8.84 10.50 -0.64
CA LEU A 211 9.52 11.76 -0.91
C LEU A 211 10.92 11.53 -1.50
N ALA A 212 11.67 10.55 -0.99
CA ALA A 212 12.99 10.20 -1.50
C ALA A 212 12.94 9.75 -2.98
N VAL A 213 11.93 8.95 -3.36
CA VAL A 213 11.76 8.52 -4.76
C VAL A 213 11.43 9.69 -5.67
N ILE A 214 10.54 10.60 -5.25
CA ILE A 214 10.18 11.78 -6.05
C ILE A 214 11.39 12.70 -6.25
N LEU A 215 12.14 12.96 -5.19
CA LEU A 215 13.34 13.79 -5.26
C LEU A 215 14.42 13.12 -6.12
N GLY A 216 14.66 11.82 -5.92
CA GLY A 216 15.61 11.05 -6.73
C GLY A 216 15.26 11.04 -8.21
N GLY A 217 13.98 10.83 -8.55
CA GLY A 217 13.48 10.89 -9.93
C GLY A 217 13.65 12.27 -10.55
N THR A 218 13.35 13.33 -9.79
CA THR A 218 13.50 14.72 -10.23
C THR A 218 14.96 15.06 -10.52
N VAL A 219 15.87 14.74 -9.60
CA VAL A 219 17.32 14.96 -9.76
C VAL A 219 17.86 14.16 -10.95
N GLY A 220 17.43 12.90 -11.09
CA GLY A 220 17.80 12.06 -12.23
C GLY A 220 17.35 12.68 -13.56
N TYR A 221 16.07 13.05 -13.67
CA TYR A 221 15.51 13.68 -14.87
C TYR A 221 16.24 14.97 -15.24
N MET A 222 16.44 15.88 -14.27
CA MET A 222 17.18 17.13 -14.52
C MET A 222 18.61 16.85 -15.01
N SER A 223 19.30 15.88 -14.40
CA SER A 223 20.68 15.55 -14.77
C SER A 223 20.78 15.07 -16.22
N PHE A 224 19.93 14.13 -16.65
CA PHE A 224 19.97 13.59 -18.00
C PHE A 224 19.54 14.61 -19.06
N VAL A 225 18.45 15.36 -18.82
CA VAL A 225 17.91 16.31 -19.81
C VAL A 225 18.80 17.55 -19.92
N THR A 226 19.18 18.18 -18.79
CA THR A 226 19.95 19.42 -18.81
C THR A 226 21.37 19.20 -19.32
N VAL A 227 22.06 18.13 -18.93
CA VAL A 227 23.42 17.85 -19.43
C VAL A 227 23.38 17.46 -20.91
N GLY A 228 22.44 16.61 -21.32
CA GLY A 228 22.29 16.20 -22.71
C GLY A 228 22.04 17.37 -23.66
N ASN A 229 21.17 18.32 -23.27
CA ASN A 229 20.88 19.49 -24.09
C ASN A 229 22.05 20.49 -24.13
N LYS A 230 22.81 20.66 -23.04
CA LYS A 230 24.00 21.53 -23.02
C LYS A 230 25.09 21.04 -23.98
N ASN A 231 25.36 19.74 -24.03
CA ASN A 231 26.38 19.19 -24.94
C ASN A 231 26.01 19.40 -26.41
N LYS A 232 24.76 19.15 -26.79
CA LYS A 232 24.28 19.39 -28.17
C LYS A 232 24.41 20.86 -28.58
N LEU A 233 24.16 21.78 -27.65
CA LEU A 233 24.28 23.22 -27.91
C LEU A 233 25.73 23.64 -28.16
N LEU A 234 26.67 23.07 -27.41
CA LEU A 234 28.11 23.25 -27.64
C LEU A 234 28.51 22.72 -29.03
N ASP A 235 28.03 21.54 -29.42
CA ASP A 235 28.29 20.96 -30.74
C ASP A 235 27.75 21.82 -31.89
N ILE A 236 26.55 22.40 -31.73
CA ILE A 236 25.97 23.36 -32.68
C ILE A 236 26.89 24.57 -32.84
N ARG A 237 27.33 25.18 -31.74
CA ARG A 237 28.19 26.36 -31.77
C ARG A 237 29.56 26.06 -32.38
N LEU A 238 30.16 24.92 -32.06
CA LEU A 238 31.44 24.48 -32.63
C LEU A 238 31.32 24.23 -34.14
N SER A 239 30.27 23.54 -34.58
CA SER A 239 30.02 23.29 -36.01
C SER A 239 29.84 24.60 -36.78
N PHE A 240 29.15 25.58 -36.19
CA PHE A 240 28.98 26.91 -36.77
C PHE A 240 30.30 27.67 -36.91
N ILE A 241 31.16 27.66 -35.89
CA ILE A 241 32.50 28.28 -35.95
C ILE A 241 33.33 27.65 -37.07
N ASN A 242 33.21 26.33 -37.24
CA ASN A 242 33.87 25.58 -38.32
C ASN A 242 33.20 25.73 -39.69
N LYS A 243 32.14 26.54 -39.80
CA LYS A 243 31.33 26.75 -41.01
C LYS A 243 30.68 25.47 -41.56
N ASP A 244 30.51 24.46 -40.71
CA ASP A 244 29.80 23.23 -41.04
C ASP A 244 28.29 23.41 -40.77
N TYR A 245 27.64 24.15 -41.65
CA TYR A 245 26.22 24.50 -41.54
C TYR A 245 25.32 23.26 -41.63
N SER A 246 25.73 22.20 -42.32
CA SER A 246 24.97 20.95 -42.41
C SER A 246 24.92 20.22 -41.07
N ASN A 247 26.04 20.15 -40.32
CA ASN A 247 26.01 19.57 -38.97
C ASN A 247 25.26 20.44 -37.96
N VAL A 248 25.27 21.77 -38.11
CA VAL A 248 24.44 22.66 -37.29
C VAL A 248 22.96 22.29 -37.43
N ILE A 249 22.48 22.16 -38.66
CA ILE A 249 21.08 21.82 -38.95
C ILE A 249 20.74 20.44 -38.36
N LYS A 250 21.55 19.42 -38.68
CA LYS A 250 21.34 18.04 -38.21
C LYS A 250 21.34 17.91 -36.69
N THR A 251 22.21 18.64 -35.99
CA THR A 251 22.27 18.60 -34.52
C THR A 251 21.11 19.37 -33.91
N SER A 252 20.66 20.46 -34.56
CA SER A 252 19.52 21.26 -34.12
C SER A 252 18.20 20.48 -34.12
N GLU A 253 18.02 19.47 -34.98
CA GLU A 253 16.82 18.61 -34.99
C GLU A 253 16.53 17.95 -33.64
N LYS A 254 17.57 17.70 -32.85
CA LYS A 254 17.49 17.01 -31.54
C LYS A 254 17.30 17.97 -30.36
N VAL A 255 17.09 19.26 -30.62
CA VAL A 255 16.93 20.32 -29.62
C VAL A 255 15.61 21.04 -29.87
N ASP A 256 14.86 21.34 -28.80
CA ASP A 256 13.61 22.08 -28.93
C ASP A 256 13.89 23.54 -29.35
N SER A 257 13.26 24.00 -30.44
CA SER A 257 13.40 25.35 -30.99
C SER A 257 12.97 26.44 -30.01
N LYS A 258 12.11 26.12 -29.04
CA LYS A 258 11.71 27.05 -27.96
C LYS A 258 12.76 27.17 -26.85
N SER A 259 13.57 26.13 -26.64
CA SER A 259 14.62 26.08 -25.61
C SER A 259 15.92 26.77 -26.01
N LEU A 260 16.10 27.07 -27.30
CA LEU A 260 17.28 27.75 -27.82
C LEU A 260 17.33 29.20 -27.35
N SER A 261 18.52 29.64 -26.93
CA SER A 261 18.78 31.06 -26.67
C SER A 261 18.69 31.87 -27.97
N GLN A 262 18.57 33.19 -27.85
CA GLN A 262 18.50 34.09 -29.00
C GLN A 262 19.71 33.94 -29.95
N ASP A 263 20.92 33.81 -29.39
CA ASP A 263 22.14 33.61 -30.18
C ASP A 263 22.15 32.25 -30.89
N ASP A 264 21.65 31.20 -30.23
CA ASP A 264 21.59 29.86 -30.83
C ASP A 264 20.55 29.76 -31.94
N LYS A 265 19.41 30.44 -31.78
CA LYS A 265 18.42 30.59 -32.86
C LYS A 265 19.04 31.29 -34.06
N TYR A 266 19.82 32.35 -33.83
CA TYR A 266 20.54 33.02 -34.91
C TYR A 266 21.55 32.10 -35.61
N ILE A 267 22.37 31.36 -34.85
CA ILE A 267 23.34 30.39 -35.40
C ILE A 267 22.66 29.36 -36.31
N VAL A 268 21.57 28.76 -35.84
CA VAL A 268 20.84 27.75 -36.60
C VAL A 268 20.14 28.40 -37.81
N ALA A 269 19.42 29.51 -37.61
CA ALA A 269 18.74 30.22 -38.69
C ALA A 269 19.68 30.64 -39.82
N TYR A 270 20.85 31.21 -39.45
CA TYR A 270 21.89 31.57 -40.40
C TYR A 270 22.37 30.34 -41.19
N SER A 271 22.63 29.23 -40.49
CA SER A 271 23.08 27.98 -41.09
C SER A 271 22.06 27.40 -42.08
N VAL A 272 20.77 27.51 -41.75
CA VAL A 272 19.66 27.10 -42.64
C VAL A 272 19.61 27.96 -43.89
N ILE A 273 19.55 29.29 -43.75
CA ILE A 273 19.50 30.23 -44.89
C ILE A 273 20.71 30.02 -45.82
N GLN A 274 21.88 29.78 -45.24
CA GLN A 274 23.11 29.52 -45.98
C GLN A 274 23.03 28.21 -46.80
N SER A 275 22.38 27.18 -46.25
CA SER A 275 22.26 25.84 -46.85
C SER A 275 21.09 25.70 -47.84
N GLU A 276 20.10 26.59 -47.79
CA GLU A 276 18.94 26.58 -48.70
C GLU A 276 19.33 26.93 -50.15
N PRO A 277 18.67 26.35 -51.18
CA PRO A 277 18.98 26.59 -52.59
C PRO A 277 18.34 27.90 -53.08
N LEU A 278 18.71 29.01 -52.46
CA LEU A 278 18.27 30.37 -52.80
C LEU A 278 19.30 31.08 -53.68
N SER A 279 18.85 32.04 -54.50
CA SER A 279 19.77 32.86 -55.31
C SER A 279 20.67 33.73 -54.42
N ALA A 280 21.85 34.12 -54.92
CA ALA A 280 22.80 34.93 -54.16
C ALA A 280 22.18 36.24 -53.63
N LYS A 281 21.34 36.91 -54.43
CA LYS A 281 20.62 38.13 -54.03
C LYS A 281 19.58 37.88 -52.93
N GLN A 282 18.87 36.75 -52.99
CA GLN A 282 17.91 36.36 -51.95
C GLN A 282 18.62 36.01 -50.64
N LYS A 283 19.76 35.30 -50.71
CA LYS A 283 20.60 35.02 -49.54
C LYS A 283 21.12 36.31 -48.91
N GLU A 284 21.65 37.24 -49.70
CA GLU A 284 22.15 38.53 -49.18
C GLU A 284 21.08 39.32 -48.42
N GLN A 285 19.84 39.31 -48.91
CA GLN A 285 18.72 39.97 -48.23
C GLN A 285 18.32 39.26 -46.93
N LEU A 286 18.24 37.93 -46.93
CA LEU A 286 17.87 37.13 -45.76
C LEU A 286 18.99 37.06 -44.71
N LEU A 287 20.25 37.16 -45.11
CA LEU A 287 21.41 37.16 -44.21
C LEU A 287 21.65 38.50 -43.50
N LYS A 288 20.79 39.50 -43.71
CA LYS A 288 20.75 40.73 -42.89
C LYS A 288 20.25 40.48 -41.47
N ILE A 289 19.76 39.27 -41.18
CA ILE A 289 19.44 38.84 -39.82
C ILE A 289 20.67 38.91 -38.91
N ASN A 290 20.40 39.18 -37.64
CA ASN A 290 21.38 39.19 -36.56
C ASN A 290 20.74 38.61 -35.30
N ASN A 291 21.51 38.50 -34.22
CA ASN A 291 20.99 38.02 -32.94
C ASN A 291 19.97 38.98 -32.28
N GLN A 292 19.80 40.21 -32.75
CA GLN A 292 18.77 41.14 -32.29
C GLN A 292 17.48 41.06 -33.10
N SER A 293 17.45 40.26 -34.16
CA SER A 293 16.27 40.07 -35.00
C SER A 293 15.14 39.42 -34.22
N ASN A 294 13.89 39.57 -34.69
CA ASN A 294 12.73 39.01 -34.02
C ASN A 294 12.93 37.51 -33.74
N SER A 295 12.73 37.09 -32.47
CA SER A 295 12.95 35.71 -32.02
C SER A 295 12.12 34.70 -32.80
N ASP A 296 10.88 35.03 -33.13
CA ASP A 296 9.99 34.15 -33.89
C ASP A 296 10.40 34.07 -35.36
N TYR A 297 10.93 35.16 -35.93
CA TYR A 297 11.56 35.13 -37.26
C TYR A 297 12.77 34.19 -37.31
N LEU A 298 13.64 34.23 -36.30
CA LEU A 298 14.76 33.27 -36.20
C LEU A 298 14.26 31.85 -35.96
N ARG A 299 13.22 31.69 -35.12
CA ARG A 299 12.59 30.39 -34.84
C ARG A 299 11.95 29.79 -36.10
N TYR A 300 11.38 30.60 -36.98
CA TYR A 300 10.87 30.14 -38.27
C TYR A 300 11.96 29.40 -39.05
N TRP A 301 13.11 30.02 -39.25
CA TRP A 301 14.23 29.41 -39.98
C TRP A 301 14.80 28.19 -39.26
N VAL A 302 14.84 28.20 -37.92
CA VAL A 302 15.17 27.00 -37.13
C VAL A 302 14.21 25.86 -37.44
N LEU A 303 12.89 26.11 -37.43
CA LEU A 303 11.87 25.09 -37.69
C LEU A 303 11.95 24.54 -39.12
N ILE A 304 12.24 25.40 -40.10
CA ILE A 304 12.53 24.98 -41.48
C ILE A 304 13.73 24.01 -41.49
N GLY A 305 14.83 24.35 -40.83
CA GLY A 305 16.01 23.47 -40.72
C GLY A 305 15.73 22.16 -40.00
N GLN A 306 14.85 22.17 -39.00
CA GLN A 306 14.42 20.98 -38.26
C GLN A 306 13.37 20.13 -39.00
N ALA A 307 12.99 20.51 -40.23
CA ALA A 307 11.91 19.91 -41.01
C ALA A 307 10.54 19.90 -40.30
N LYS A 308 10.29 20.85 -39.39
CA LYS A 308 9.02 21.04 -38.68
C LYS A 308 8.16 22.06 -39.40
N ILE A 309 7.73 21.72 -40.61
CA ILE A 309 7.15 22.67 -41.57
C ILE A 309 5.81 23.25 -41.10
N ASP A 310 4.97 22.45 -40.45
CA ASP A 310 3.67 22.93 -39.93
C ASP A 310 3.86 23.99 -38.83
N GLU A 311 4.77 23.74 -37.88
CA GLU A 311 5.10 24.74 -36.85
C GLU A 311 5.72 26.01 -37.47
N ALA A 312 6.48 25.88 -38.57
CA ALA A 312 7.03 27.03 -39.27
C ALA A 312 5.92 27.86 -39.95
N ILE A 313 4.91 27.22 -40.55
CA ILE A 313 3.74 27.89 -41.13
C ILE A 313 2.94 28.63 -40.05
N ASP A 314 2.77 28.03 -38.87
CA ASP A 314 2.11 28.67 -37.73
C ASP A 314 2.86 29.93 -37.28
N VAL A 315 4.18 29.85 -37.18
CA VAL A 315 5.03 31.02 -36.86
C VAL A 315 4.94 32.10 -37.93
N ALA A 316 4.98 31.73 -39.22
CA ALA A 316 4.85 32.70 -40.31
C ALA A 316 3.48 33.39 -40.30
N SER A 317 2.42 32.65 -40.00
CA SER A 317 1.06 33.18 -39.87
C SER A 317 0.95 34.13 -38.67
N PHE A 318 1.58 33.78 -37.55
CA PHE A 318 1.65 34.63 -36.35
C PHE A 318 2.42 35.94 -36.59
N LEU A 319 3.50 35.88 -37.36
CA LEU A 319 4.29 37.04 -37.77
C LEU A 319 3.58 37.94 -38.81
N ASP A 320 2.47 37.47 -39.37
CA ASP A 320 1.78 38.10 -40.52
C ASP A 320 2.76 38.44 -41.66
N ASP A 321 3.70 37.53 -41.94
CA ASP A 321 4.70 37.68 -43.01
C ASP A 321 4.32 36.79 -44.22
N PRO A 322 3.77 37.38 -45.30
CA PRO A 322 3.34 36.63 -46.48
C PRO A 322 4.48 35.92 -47.19
N GLN A 323 5.71 36.44 -47.12
CA GLN A 323 6.87 35.83 -47.80
C GLN A 323 7.30 34.55 -47.08
N LEU A 324 7.36 34.58 -45.74
CA LEU A 324 7.62 33.38 -44.94
C LEU A 324 6.48 32.36 -45.06
N LEU A 325 5.23 32.83 -45.11
CA LEU A 325 4.08 31.94 -45.27
C LEU A 325 4.13 31.22 -46.62
N MET A 326 4.40 31.96 -47.71
CA MET A 326 4.58 31.38 -49.04
C MET A 326 5.74 30.39 -49.11
N TYR A 327 6.87 30.70 -48.45
CA TYR A 327 8.01 29.80 -48.40
C TYR A 327 7.71 28.52 -47.62
N GLY A 328 7.04 28.63 -46.48
CA GLY A 328 6.62 27.49 -45.66
C GLY A 328 5.64 26.58 -46.40
N LEU A 329 4.66 27.16 -47.10
CA LEU A 329 3.73 26.43 -47.95
C LEU A 329 4.44 25.72 -49.11
N THR A 330 5.45 26.35 -49.71
CA THR A 330 6.28 25.71 -50.76
C THR A 330 7.01 24.49 -50.21
N LYS A 331 7.59 24.59 -49.02
CA LYS A 331 8.23 23.47 -48.32
C LYS A 331 7.24 22.37 -47.96
N LYS A 332 6.01 22.72 -47.56
CA LYS A 332 4.95 21.75 -47.26
C LYS A 332 4.51 21.00 -48.51
N ILE A 333 4.44 21.68 -49.65
CA ILE A 333 4.18 21.04 -50.95
C ILE A 333 5.29 20.02 -51.28
N ASP A 334 6.55 20.38 -51.09
CA ASP A 334 7.69 19.47 -51.30
C ASP A 334 7.64 18.24 -50.37
N GLU A 335 7.27 18.44 -49.10
CA GLU A 335 7.10 17.37 -48.11
C GLU A 335 6.01 16.38 -48.53
N VAL A 336 4.80 16.89 -48.83
CA VAL A 336 3.66 16.07 -49.27
C VAL A 336 3.96 15.34 -50.58
N GLN A 337 4.69 15.97 -51.51
CA GLN A 337 5.06 15.37 -52.78
C GLN A 337 6.04 14.19 -52.61
N ARG A 338 6.91 14.24 -51.59
CA ARG A 338 7.95 13.23 -51.35
C ARG A 338 7.57 12.19 -50.29
N ASP A 339 6.40 12.31 -49.67
CA ASP A 339 5.94 11.38 -48.64
C ASP A 339 5.51 10.02 -49.25
N PRO A 340 6.23 8.92 -48.94
CA PRO A 340 5.89 7.58 -49.43
C PRO A 340 4.65 6.98 -48.74
N ASN A 341 4.23 7.51 -47.59
CA ASN A 341 3.14 6.96 -46.78
C ASN A 341 1.75 7.50 -47.16
N LEU A 342 1.69 8.55 -47.98
CA LEU A 342 0.45 9.12 -48.49
C LEU A 342 -0.09 8.34 -49.69
N SER A 343 -1.40 8.04 -49.68
CA SER A 343 -2.08 7.49 -50.85
C SER A 343 -2.15 8.51 -51.99
N SER A 344 -2.19 8.04 -53.24
CA SER A 344 -2.19 8.91 -54.42
C SER A 344 -3.35 9.93 -54.42
N GLU A 345 -4.53 9.53 -53.96
CA GLU A 345 -5.71 10.40 -53.84
C GLU A 345 -5.51 11.49 -52.79
N LYS A 346 -5.11 11.12 -51.56
CA LYS A 346 -4.86 12.08 -50.47
C LYS A 346 -3.71 13.03 -50.79
N ARG A 347 -2.66 12.54 -51.45
CA ARG A 347 -1.54 13.36 -51.92
C ARG A 347 -2.04 14.42 -52.90
N THR A 348 -2.87 14.03 -53.87
CA THR A 348 -3.40 14.96 -54.89
C THR A 348 -4.31 16.01 -54.26
N GLU A 349 -5.17 15.62 -53.32
CA GLU A 349 -6.06 16.53 -52.59
C GLU A 349 -5.27 17.58 -51.79
N GLN A 350 -4.30 17.14 -50.98
CA GLN A 350 -3.46 18.02 -50.18
C GLN A 350 -2.60 18.95 -51.04
N LEU A 351 -1.99 18.42 -52.11
CA LEU A 351 -1.21 19.24 -53.05
C LEU A 351 -2.07 20.31 -53.70
N ASN A 352 -3.29 20.00 -54.13
CA ASN A 352 -4.21 20.97 -54.71
C ASN A 352 -4.57 22.06 -53.69
N ASN A 353 -4.86 21.69 -52.44
CA ASN A 353 -5.20 22.64 -51.39
C ASN A 353 -4.04 23.63 -51.12
N TYR A 354 -2.84 23.12 -50.87
CA TYR A 354 -1.68 23.97 -50.58
C TYR A 354 -1.24 24.81 -51.79
N LYS A 355 -1.34 24.27 -53.02
CA LYS A 355 -1.07 25.04 -54.25
C LYS A 355 -2.08 26.17 -54.44
N THR A 356 -3.37 25.92 -54.25
CA THR A 356 -4.40 26.98 -54.34
C THR A 356 -4.13 28.09 -53.33
N LYS A 357 -3.85 27.74 -52.06
CA LYS A 357 -3.47 28.73 -51.04
C LYS A 357 -2.22 29.52 -51.42
N LEU A 358 -1.21 28.86 -52.00
CA LEU A 358 0.01 29.52 -52.45
C LEU A 358 -0.27 30.48 -53.62
N GLU A 359 -1.10 30.10 -54.59
CA GLU A 359 -1.48 30.95 -55.74
C GLU A 359 -2.34 32.15 -55.31
N GLU A 360 -3.25 31.97 -54.35
CA GLU A 360 -4.00 33.07 -53.75
C GLU A 360 -3.07 34.10 -53.08
N LEU A 361 -2.09 33.63 -52.32
CA LEU A 361 -1.08 34.49 -51.69
C LEU A 361 -0.20 35.18 -52.74
N LYS A 362 0.25 34.47 -53.78
CA LYS A 362 1.01 35.06 -54.89
C LYS A 362 0.22 36.17 -55.58
N LYS A 363 -1.05 35.95 -55.91
CA LYS A 363 -1.91 36.96 -56.56
C LYS A 363 -2.10 38.20 -55.69
N LYS A 364 -2.11 38.04 -54.37
CA LYS A 364 -2.30 39.12 -53.41
C LYS A 364 -1.03 39.93 -53.13
N TYR A 365 0.15 39.29 -53.17
CA TYR A 365 1.40 39.88 -52.66
C TYR A 365 2.57 39.91 -53.65
N VAL A 366 2.51 39.21 -54.78
CA VAL A 366 3.50 39.28 -55.86
C VAL A 366 2.93 40.15 -56.99
N PRO A 367 3.57 41.27 -57.35
CA PRO A 367 3.12 42.07 -58.49
C PRO A 367 3.29 41.27 -59.79
N THR A 368 2.20 40.92 -60.46
CA THR A 368 2.23 40.52 -61.87
C THR A 368 2.52 41.77 -62.71
N ASP A 369 3.36 41.65 -63.74
CA ASP A 369 3.78 42.77 -64.61
C ASP A 369 2.62 43.58 -65.21
N GLU A 370 1.38 43.05 -65.24
CA GLU A 370 0.17 43.79 -65.63
C GLU A 370 -0.21 44.96 -64.69
N ASN A 371 0.28 44.98 -63.43
CA ASN A 371 0.03 46.06 -62.47
C ASN A 371 1.15 47.12 -62.43
N ALA A 372 2.27 46.90 -63.10
CA ALA A 372 3.34 47.90 -63.23
C ALA A 372 2.98 48.98 -64.26
N GLU A 373 2.31 48.62 -65.36
CA GLU A 373 1.89 49.59 -66.40
C GLU A 373 0.67 50.44 -65.98
N LYS A 374 -0.21 49.94 -65.09
CA LYS A 374 -1.35 50.73 -64.59
C LYS A 374 -0.99 51.80 -63.55
N LYS A 375 0.25 51.81 -63.03
CA LYS A 375 0.74 52.87 -62.12
C LYS A 375 1.56 53.95 -62.82
N SER A 376 1.97 53.78 -64.09
CA SER A 376 2.63 54.84 -64.86
C SER A 376 1.67 55.81 -65.56
N ASP A 377 0.41 55.43 -65.77
CA ASP A 377 -0.62 56.27 -66.43
C ASP A 377 -1.54 57.06 -65.45
N LYS A 378 -1.19 57.09 -64.16
CA LYS A 378 -1.77 58.04 -63.20
C LYS A 378 -0.64 58.79 -62.51
N LYS A 379 0.02 59.66 -63.27
CA LYS A 379 0.87 60.71 -62.73
C LYS A 379 0.05 61.97 -62.50
#